data_AF-A0A7G9YUL7-F1
#
_entry.id   AF-A0A7G9YUL7-F1
#
_cell.length_a   1.000
_cell.length_b   1.000
_cell.length_c   1.000
_cell.angle_alpha   90.00
_cell.angle_beta   90.00
_cell.angle_gamma   90.00
#
_symmetry.space_group_name_H-M   'P 1'
#
loop_
_entity.id
_entity.type
_entity.pdbx_description
1 polymer ?
#
loop_
_entity_poly.entity_id
_entity_poly.type
_entity_poly.pdbx_seq_one_letter_code
_entity_poly.pdbx_strand_id
1 'polypeptide(L)'
;MARPRGKIDVVCQNQQCRYYLKEKGKDIIKSGKYKSTGHQRYYCKHCETYFMETKGTPLYRKHLSEREIINICKHLVEKNGIRSIERITGHHRDTIGRLLEDMAEHAERMNEYLIKNLGLTAFECDELWSFVKKNKKTLTPAAQIGLKKAMHGFTHA
;
A
#
# COMPACT_ATOMS: atom_id res chain seq x y z
N MET A 1 0.23 -37.32 -11.16
CA MET A 1 1.34 -36.43 -10.71
C MET A 1 0.75 -35.23 -10.01
N ALA A 2 1.27 -34.84 -8.83
CA ALA A 2 0.81 -33.63 -8.15
C ALA A 2 1.21 -32.39 -8.95
N ARG A 3 0.25 -31.49 -9.21
CA ARG A 3 0.51 -30.24 -9.93
C ARG A 3 1.52 -29.40 -9.12
N PRO A 4 2.60 -28.88 -9.74
CA PRO A 4 3.53 -28.02 -9.04
C PRO A 4 2.79 -26.80 -8.48
N ARG A 5 3.16 -26.38 -7.26
CA ARG A 5 2.55 -25.21 -6.63
C ARG A 5 2.85 -23.98 -7.50
N GLY A 6 1.83 -23.15 -7.74
CA GLY A 6 2.04 -21.84 -8.35
C GLY A 6 2.93 -20.96 -7.47
N LYS A 7 3.57 -19.95 -8.08
CA LYS A 7 4.37 -18.96 -7.35
C LYS A 7 3.50 -18.24 -6.32
N ILE A 8 3.99 -18.12 -5.10
CA ILE A 8 3.35 -17.38 -4.01
C ILE A 8 4.33 -16.30 -3.56
N ASP A 9 4.02 -15.04 -3.84
CA ASP A 9 4.86 -13.87 -3.49
C ASP A 9 4.58 -13.35 -2.08
N VAL A 10 3.87 -14.11 -1.25
CA VAL A 10 3.49 -13.73 0.12
C VAL A 10 4.49 -14.29 1.13
N VAL A 11 4.78 -13.52 2.17
CA VAL A 11 5.64 -13.90 3.32
C VAL A 11 4.82 -14.17 4.58
N CYS A 12 5.42 -14.82 5.58
CA CYS A 12 4.75 -15.08 6.85
C CYS A 12 4.53 -13.78 7.63
N GLN A 13 3.30 -13.59 8.12
CA GLN A 13 2.87 -12.40 8.88
C GLN A 13 2.71 -12.66 10.39
N ASN A 14 3.36 -13.70 10.91
CA ASN A 14 3.40 -14.00 12.35
C ASN A 14 4.79 -13.61 12.90
N GLN A 15 4.85 -12.63 13.79
CA GLN A 15 6.10 -12.13 14.40
C GLN A 15 6.86 -13.19 15.20
N GLN A 16 6.16 -14.20 15.73
CA GLN A 16 6.78 -15.31 16.46
C GLN A 16 7.37 -16.37 15.53
N CYS A 17 7.14 -16.28 14.20
CA CYS A 17 7.68 -17.23 13.24
C CYS A 17 9.14 -16.93 12.92
N ARG A 18 9.99 -17.97 12.86
CA ARG A 18 11.38 -17.86 12.39
C ARG A 18 11.51 -17.27 10.97
N TYR A 19 10.47 -17.44 10.16
CA TYR A 19 10.36 -16.96 8.78
C TYR A 19 9.45 -15.71 8.65
N TYR A 20 9.22 -14.97 9.72
CA TYR A 20 8.50 -13.69 9.67
C TYR A 20 9.14 -12.74 8.65
N LEU A 21 8.35 -12.25 7.70
CA LEU A 21 8.76 -11.36 6.60
C LEU A 21 9.95 -11.83 5.75
N LYS A 22 10.26 -13.14 5.77
CA LYS A 22 11.37 -13.71 4.97
C LYS A 22 10.86 -14.38 3.71
N GLU A 23 11.48 -14.02 2.59
CA GLU A 23 11.23 -14.64 1.28
C GLU A 23 11.94 -15.99 1.13
N LYS A 24 13.21 -16.06 1.51
CA LYS A 24 14.01 -17.29 1.40
C LYS A 24 13.57 -18.32 2.44
N GLY A 25 13.30 -19.55 1.99
CA GLY A 25 12.92 -20.67 2.86
C GLY A 25 11.47 -20.64 3.36
N LYS A 26 10.62 -19.74 2.84
CA LYS A 26 9.20 -19.72 3.19
C LYS A 26 8.49 -20.98 2.69
N ASP A 27 7.63 -21.54 3.53
CA ASP A 27 6.69 -22.60 3.12
C ASP A 27 5.27 -22.15 3.48
N ILE A 28 4.62 -21.55 2.49
CA ILE A 28 3.27 -21.00 2.59
C ILE A 28 2.40 -21.63 1.51
N ILE A 29 1.19 -22.01 1.88
CA ILE A 29 0.19 -22.57 0.97
C ILE A 29 -1.07 -21.71 0.95
N LYS A 30 -1.77 -21.70 -0.19
CA LYS A 30 -3.12 -21.14 -0.33
C LYS A 30 -4.11 -22.14 0.26
N SER A 31 -4.88 -21.74 1.27
CA SER A 31 -5.87 -22.59 1.97
C SER A 31 -7.28 -22.02 1.81
N GLY A 32 -7.74 -21.88 0.57
CA GLY A 32 -9.06 -21.33 0.23
C GLY A 32 -9.21 -19.83 0.53
N LYS A 33 -10.45 -19.35 0.58
CA LYS A 33 -10.79 -17.94 0.86
C LYS A 33 -11.63 -17.85 2.14
N TYR A 34 -11.56 -16.73 2.83
CA TYR A 34 -12.46 -16.46 3.96
C TYR A 34 -13.88 -16.25 3.44
N LYS A 35 -14.87 -16.91 4.06
CA LYS A 35 -16.28 -16.80 3.63
C LYS A 35 -16.85 -15.39 3.83
N SER A 36 -16.42 -14.69 4.87
CA SER A 36 -16.93 -13.36 5.23
C SER A 36 -16.40 -12.23 4.33
N THR A 37 -15.11 -12.26 3.97
CA THR A 37 -14.45 -11.16 3.25
C THR A 37 -14.03 -11.52 1.83
N GLY A 38 -14.03 -12.81 1.46
CA GLY A 38 -13.57 -13.27 0.15
C GLY A 38 -12.05 -13.21 -0.07
N HIS A 39 -11.28 -12.66 0.88
CA HIS A 39 -9.82 -12.58 0.78
C HIS A 39 -9.15 -13.95 0.81
N GLN A 40 -8.01 -14.07 0.13
CA GLN A 40 -7.23 -15.28 0.12
C GLN A 40 -6.73 -15.60 1.53
N ARG A 41 -6.91 -16.86 1.95
CA ARG A 41 -6.36 -17.39 3.19
C ARG A 41 -5.05 -18.11 2.90
N TYR A 42 -4.01 -17.76 3.65
CA TYR A 42 -2.70 -18.39 3.59
C TYR A 42 -2.45 -19.18 4.86
N TYR A 43 -1.70 -20.27 4.73
CA TYR A 43 -1.25 -21.08 5.85
C TYR A 43 0.26 -21.24 5.78
N CYS A 44 0.95 -20.90 6.86
CA CYS A 44 2.39 -21.08 6.97
C CYS A 44 2.68 -22.43 7.63
N LYS A 45 3.48 -23.28 6.98
CA LYS A 45 3.84 -24.60 7.50
C LYS A 45 4.94 -24.58 8.58
N HIS A 46 5.61 -23.44 8.76
CA HIS A 46 6.66 -23.30 9.78
C HIS A 46 6.12 -22.96 11.17
N CYS A 47 5.12 -22.08 11.24
CA CYS A 47 4.49 -21.68 12.51
C CYS A 47 3.05 -22.16 12.64
N GLU A 48 2.56 -22.92 11.66
CA GLU A 48 1.23 -23.54 11.65
C GLU A 48 0.06 -22.56 11.85
N THR A 49 0.26 -21.29 11.49
CA THR A 49 -0.75 -20.25 11.62
C THR A 49 -1.36 -19.86 10.27
N TYR A 50 -2.65 -19.53 10.33
CA TYR A 50 -3.36 -18.93 9.22
C TYR A 50 -3.22 -17.41 9.26
N PHE A 51 -3.15 -16.81 8.07
CA PHE A 51 -3.24 -15.37 7.93
C PHE A 51 -3.95 -14.99 6.64
N MET A 52 -4.54 -13.80 6.66
CA MET A 52 -5.24 -13.22 5.52
C MET A 52 -4.25 -12.51 4.60
N GLU A 53 -4.56 -12.48 3.32
CA GLU A 53 -3.83 -11.72 2.29
C GLU A 53 -3.54 -10.27 2.65
N THR A 54 -4.51 -9.58 3.28
CA THR A 54 -4.36 -8.19 3.68
C THR A 54 -3.55 -8.01 4.96
N LYS A 55 -3.17 -9.08 5.68
CA LYS A 55 -2.43 -8.94 6.93
C LYS A 55 -1.05 -8.34 6.65
N GLY A 56 -0.71 -7.27 7.38
CA GLY A 56 0.52 -6.52 7.16
C GLY A 56 0.40 -5.41 6.11
N THR A 57 -0.80 -5.14 5.59
CA THR A 57 -1.08 -3.99 4.72
C THR A 57 -2.03 -3.00 5.42
N PRO A 58 -2.12 -1.75 4.95
CA PRO A 58 -3.08 -0.77 5.47
C PRO A 58 -4.55 -1.18 5.28
N LEU A 59 -4.80 -2.18 4.43
CA LEU A 59 -6.14 -2.69 4.13
C LEU A 59 -6.61 -3.75 5.15
N TYR A 60 -5.74 -4.17 6.07
CA TYR A 60 -6.09 -5.17 7.05
C TYR A 60 -7.24 -4.70 7.95
N ARG A 61 -8.27 -5.54 8.09
CA ARG A 61 -9.47 -5.28 8.91
C ARG A 61 -10.25 -4.01 8.51
N LYS A 62 -10.08 -3.53 7.28
CA LYS A 62 -10.93 -2.46 6.74
C LYS A 62 -12.21 -3.04 6.16
N HIS A 63 -13.33 -2.39 6.46
CA HIS A 63 -14.64 -2.71 5.88
C HIS A 63 -14.90 -1.97 4.57
N LEU A 64 -14.14 -0.89 4.32
CA LEU A 64 -14.16 -0.18 3.05
C LEU A 64 -13.56 -1.06 1.96
N SER A 65 -14.18 -1.04 0.79
CA SER A 65 -13.59 -1.64 -0.41
C SER A 65 -12.31 -0.90 -0.78
N GLU A 66 -11.42 -1.61 -1.48
CA GLU A 66 -10.17 -1.00 -1.99
C GLU A 66 -10.44 0.24 -2.86
N ARG A 67 -11.53 0.23 -3.62
CA ARG A 67 -11.95 1.36 -4.46
C ARG A 67 -12.30 2.60 -3.63
N GLU A 68 -13.06 2.42 -2.55
CA GLU A 68 -13.42 3.52 -1.64
C GLU A 68 -12.18 4.08 -0.93
N ILE A 69 -11.28 3.21 -0.46
CA ILE A 69 -10.02 3.61 0.16
C ILE A 69 -9.18 4.43 -0.81
N ILE A 70 -9.00 3.95 -2.04
CA ILE A 70 -8.28 4.68 -3.09
C ILE A 70 -8.93 6.04 -3.35
N ASN A 71 -10.26 6.10 -3.38
CA ASN A 71 -10.98 7.36 -3.62
C ASN A 71 -10.74 8.39 -2.50
N ILE A 72 -10.84 7.97 -1.24
CA ILE A 72 -10.52 8.81 -0.07
C ILE A 72 -9.08 9.34 -0.18
N CYS A 73 -8.11 8.46 -0.45
CA CYS A 73 -6.70 8.84 -0.57
C CYS A 73 -6.45 9.81 -1.73
N LYS A 74 -7.15 9.66 -2.87
CA LYS A 74 -7.06 10.60 -3.99
C LYS A 74 -7.50 12.01 -3.60
N HIS A 75 -8.65 12.14 -2.92
CA HIS A 75 -9.10 13.45 -2.48
C HIS A 75 -8.15 14.10 -1.48
N LEU A 76 -7.52 13.31 -0.59
CA LEU A 76 -6.48 13.82 0.31
C LEU A 76 -5.28 14.37 -0.48
N VAL A 77 -4.81 13.66 -1.51
CA VAL A 77 -3.70 14.10 -2.37
C VAL A 77 -4.05 15.39 -3.14
N GLU A 78 -5.33 15.57 -3.49
CA GLU A 78 -5.88 16.80 -4.06
C GLU A 78 -6.04 17.95 -3.03
N LYS A 79 -5.53 17.77 -1.81
CA LYS A 79 -5.57 18.74 -0.70
C LYS A 79 -6.97 19.02 -0.16
N ASN A 80 -7.93 18.11 -0.34
CA ASN A 80 -9.21 18.20 0.35
C ASN A 80 -9.05 17.95 1.85
N GLY A 81 -9.68 18.78 2.68
CA GLY A 81 -9.79 18.53 4.12
C GLY A 81 -10.77 17.37 4.42
N ILE A 82 -10.64 16.73 5.59
CA ILE A 82 -11.45 15.56 5.98
C ILE A 82 -12.96 15.80 5.85
N ARG A 83 -13.45 17.00 6.25
CA ARG A 83 -14.88 17.37 6.11
C ARG A 83 -15.32 17.56 4.65
N SER A 84 -14.40 17.87 3.75
CA SER A 84 -14.69 17.91 2.31
C SER A 84 -14.82 16.47 1.79
N ILE A 85 -13.85 15.62 2.15
CA ILE A 85 -13.86 14.20 1.77
C ILE A 85 -15.12 13.50 2.27
N GLU A 86 -15.54 13.73 3.52
CA GLU A 86 -16.80 13.22 4.09
C GLU A 86 -18.01 13.58 3.22
N ARG A 87 -18.10 14.82 2.75
CA ARG A 87 -19.19 15.28 1.89
C ARG A 87 -19.13 14.68 0.48
N ILE A 88 -17.93 14.48 -0.05
CA ILE A 88 -17.72 13.93 -1.39
C ILE A 88 -17.95 12.41 -1.43
N THR A 89 -17.44 11.68 -0.45
CA THR A 89 -17.47 10.21 -0.43
C THR A 89 -18.64 9.64 0.39
N GLY A 90 -19.30 10.45 1.22
CA GLY A 90 -20.37 10.02 2.12
C GLY A 90 -19.91 9.16 3.31
N HIS A 91 -18.60 9.06 3.54
CA HIS A 91 -18.05 8.32 4.68
C HIS A 91 -17.88 9.25 5.87
N HIS A 92 -18.25 8.79 7.07
CA HIS A 92 -18.08 9.58 8.29
C HIS A 92 -16.61 9.96 8.50
N ARG A 93 -16.37 11.21 8.91
CA ARG A 93 -15.04 11.77 9.17
C ARG A 93 -14.15 10.91 10.07
N ASP A 94 -14.69 10.20 11.06
CA ASP A 94 -13.89 9.33 11.94
C ASP A 94 -13.38 8.09 11.20
N THR A 95 -14.18 7.55 10.28
CA THR A 95 -13.77 6.44 9.42
C THR A 95 -12.65 6.88 8.49
N ILE A 96 -12.78 8.08 7.91
CA ILE A 96 -11.74 8.69 7.08
C ILE A 96 -10.48 8.94 7.91
N GLY A 97 -10.60 9.55 9.10
CA GLY A 97 -9.48 9.82 10.00
C GLY A 97 -8.70 8.56 10.34
N ARG A 98 -9.37 7.51 10.84
CA ARG A 98 -8.73 6.21 11.15
C ARG A 98 -8.12 5.53 9.93
N LEU A 99 -8.71 5.71 8.74
CA LEU A 99 -8.09 5.20 7.51
C LEU A 99 -6.78 5.93 7.23
N LEU A 100 -6.77 7.25 7.32
CA LEU A 100 -5.60 8.07 7.04
C LEU A 100 -4.49 7.89 8.08
N GLU A 101 -4.84 7.72 9.36
CA GLU A 101 -3.91 7.37 10.44
C GLU A 101 -3.20 6.03 10.16
N ASP A 102 -3.96 4.97 9.86
CA ASP A 102 -3.36 3.66 9.53
C ASP A 102 -2.47 3.72 8.28
N MET A 103 -2.86 4.53 7.28
CA MET A 103 -2.03 4.77 6.09
C MET A 103 -0.73 5.49 6.43
N ALA A 104 -0.79 6.50 7.30
CA ALA A 104 0.38 7.25 7.76
C ALA A 104 1.34 6.35 8.55
N GLU A 105 0.85 5.57 9.51
CA GLU A 105 1.65 4.61 10.29
C GLU A 105 2.31 3.56 9.36
N HIS A 106 1.61 3.12 8.32
CA HIS A 106 2.20 2.20 7.36
C HIS A 106 3.25 2.87 6.45
N ALA A 107 3.03 4.12 6.04
CA ALA A 107 4.00 4.88 5.27
C ALA A 107 5.28 5.14 6.08
N GLU A 108 5.16 5.44 7.37
CA GLU A 108 6.28 5.58 8.29
C GLU A 108 7.08 4.28 8.42
N ARG A 109 6.41 3.15 8.66
CA ARG A 109 7.05 1.82 8.70
C ARG A 109 7.77 1.48 7.39
N MET A 110 7.20 1.84 6.25
CA MET A 110 7.86 1.68 4.95
C MET A 110 9.11 2.56 4.85
N ASN A 111 9.04 3.81 5.27
CA ASN A 111 10.19 4.71 5.25
C ASN A 111 11.32 4.21 6.16
N GLU A 112 10.99 3.76 7.37
CA GLU A 112 11.94 3.11 8.27
C GLU A 112 12.57 1.87 7.64
N TYR A 113 11.76 1.05 6.96
CA TYR A 113 12.25 -0.14 6.28
C TYR A 113 13.26 0.22 5.18
N LEU A 114 12.98 1.25 4.37
CA LEU A 114 13.87 1.75 3.33
C LEU A 114 15.20 2.22 3.92
N ILE A 115 15.16 3.02 5.00
CA ILE A 115 16.38 3.55 5.64
C ILE A 115 17.20 2.41 6.28
N LYS A 116 16.56 1.56 7.10
CA LYS A 116 17.27 0.55 7.90
C LYS A 116 17.73 -0.66 7.08
N ASN A 117 16.92 -1.13 6.13
CA ASN A 117 17.18 -2.40 5.44
C ASN A 117 17.80 -2.21 4.05
N LEU A 118 17.58 -1.06 3.39
CA LEU A 118 18.22 -0.75 2.12
C LEU A 118 19.41 0.22 2.28
N GLY A 119 19.62 0.78 3.49
CA GLY A 119 20.73 1.68 3.77
C GLY A 119 20.59 3.06 3.13
N LEU A 120 19.37 3.43 2.72
CA LEU A 120 19.09 4.73 2.11
C LEU A 120 19.18 5.83 3.17
N THR A 121 19.80 6.95 2.81
CA THR A 121 19.73 8.17 3.60
C THR A 121 18.33 8.78 3.53
N ALA A 122 17.98 9.63 4.51
CA ALA A 122 16.69 10.33 4.50
C ALA A 122 16.49 11.17 3.23
N PHE A 123 17.57 11.75 2.69
CA PHE A 123 17.54 12.53 1.44
C PHE A 123 17.24 11.66 0.22
N GLU A 124 17.89 10.50 0.09
CA GLU A 124 17.62 9.55 -1.00
C GLU A 124 16.19 8.98 -0.92
N CYS A 125 15.66 8.76 0.28
CA CYS A 125 14.25 8.42 0.47
C CYS A 125 13.32 9.53 -0.03
N ASP A 126 13.60 10.80 0.28
CA ASP A 126 12.81 11.94 -0.23
C ASP A 126 12.88 12.05 -1.76
N GLU A 127 14.07 11.87 -2.34
CA GLU A 127 14.24 11.83 -3.80
C GLU A 127 13.45 10.69 -4.45
N LEU A 128 13.45 9.50 -3.82
CA LEU A 128 12.67 8.36 -4.27
C LEU A 128 11.18 8.69 -4.31
N TRP A 129 10.64 9.27 -3.23
CA TRP A 129 9.22 9.64 -3.17
C TRP A 129 8.88 10.81 -4.09
N SER A 130 9.78 11.78 -4.24
CA SER A 130 9.69 12.86 -5.21
C SER A 130 9.65 12.33 -6.65
N PHE A 131 10.47 11.34 -6.96
CA PHE A 131 10.48 10.67 -8.26
C PHE A 131 9.17 9.91 -8.50
N VAL A 132 8.69 9.12 -7.53
CA VAL A 132 7.41 8.40 -7.62
C VAL A 132 6.26 9.37 -7.88
N LYS A 133 6.20 10.49 -7.14
CA LYS A 133 5.20 11.55 -7.35
C LYS A 133 5.28 12.19 -8.73
N LYS A 134 6.50 12.36 -9.27
CA LYS A 134 6.75 12.97 -10.59
C LYS A 134 6.69 11.96 -11.74
N ASN A 135 6.52 10.67 -11.47
CA ASN A 135 6.52 9.63 -12.49
C ASN A 135 5.24 9.72 -13.34
N LYS A 136 5.38 10.37 -14.49
CA LYS A 136 4.30 10.70 -15.43
C LYS A 136 4.22 9.71 -16.60
N LYS A 137 4.83 8.53 -16.49
CA LYS A 137 4.98 7.56 -17.60
C LYS A 137 3.65 7.11 -18.24
N THR A 138 2.54 7.22 -17.52
CA THR A 138 1.18 6.90 -18.00
C THR A 138 0.39 8.10 -18.53
N LEU A 139 0.95 9.32 -18.50
CA LEU A 139 0.30 10.49 -19.06
C LEU A 139 0.46 10.50 -20.59
N THR A 140 -0.63 10.80 -21.29
CA THR A 140 -0.58 11.06 -22.74
C THR A 140 0.36 12.23 -23.03
N PRO A 141 0.98 12.28 -24.23
CA PRO A 141 1.85 13.39 -24.62
C PRO A 141 1.18 14.76 -24.44
N ALA A 142 -0.13 14.86 -24.71
CA ALA A 142 -0.93 16.07 -24.49
C ALA A 142 -1.02 16.48 -23.01
N ALA A 143 -1.28 15.54 -22.11
CA ALA A 143 -1.32 15.80 -20.67
C ALA A 143 0.06 16.20 -20.11
N GLN A 144 1.14 15.63 -20.66
CA GLN A 144 2.51 16.01 -20.30
C GLN A 144 2.82 17.46 -20.72
N ILE A 145 2.45 17.85 -21.94
CA ILE A 145 2.63 19.22 -22.45
C ILE A 145 1.81 20.23 -21.63
N GLY A 146 0.55 19.91 -21.32
CA GLY A 146 -0.31 20.75 -20.49
C GLY A 146 0.26 20.96 -19.08
N LEU A 147 0.74 19.91 -18.43
CA LEU A 147 1.34 20.02 -17.10
C LEU A 147 2.67 20.76 -17.11
N LYS A 148 3.49 20.65 -18.17
CA LYS A 148 4.73 21.43 -18.30
C LYS A 148 4.46 22.94 -18.35
N LYS A 149 3.33 23.36 -18.93
CA LYS A 149 2.90 24.76 -18.98
C LYS A 149 2.35 25.27 -17.64
N ALA A 150 1.79 24.38 -16.81
CA ALA A 150 1.12 24.73 -15.55
C ALA A 150 2.03 24.70 -14.31
N MET A 151 3.14 23.95 -14.35
CA MET A 151 4.07 23.85 -13.21
C MET A 151 5.02 25.07 -13.18
N HIS A 152 4.96 25.84 -12.09
CA HIS A 152 5.84 26.98 -11.84
C HIS A 152 7.32 26.57 -11.90
N GLY A 153 8.10 27.26 -12.73
CA GLY A 153 9.54 27.02 -12.92
C GLY A 153 10.07 27.27 -14.34
N PHE A 154 9.20 27.44 -15.34
CA PHE A 154 9.59 27.94 -16.68
C PHE A 154 9.24 29.44 -16.80
N THR A 155 9.85 30.28 -15.96
CA THR A 155 10.14 31.64 -16.40
C THR A 155 11.32 31.54 -17.35
N HIS A 156 11.03 31.60 -18.65
CA HIS A 156 12.05 31.85 -19.66
C HIS A 156 12.78 33.14 -19.31
N ALA A 157 14.10 33.07 -19.17
CA ALA A 157 14.97 34.21 -19.41
C ALA A 157 15.04 34.45 -20.93
#